data_AF-A0A336LH72-F1
#
_entry.id   AF-A0A336LH72-F1
#
_cell.length_a   1.000
_cell.length_b   1.000
_cell.length_c   1.000
_cell.angle_alpha   90.00
_cell.angle_beta   90.00
_cell.angle_gamma   90.00
#
_symmetry.space_group_name_H-M   'P 1'
#
loop_
_entity.id
_entity.type
_entity.pdbx_description
1 polymer ?
#
loop_
_entity_poly.entity_id
_entity_poly.type
_entity_poly.pdbx_seq_one_letter_code
_entity_poly.pdbx_strand_id
1 'polypeptide(L)'
;MTTNLQQGTLLDVLKKKMRATKEEMEKYKDECEEYIKKLQLEAMRREEAESEVAALNRRIQLLEEDLERSEERLASASAKLSEASAAADESERARKILENRSLADEERMDALENQLKEARFLAEEADKKYDEVARKLVLMEQDLERSEEKVELSESKIVELEEELRVVGNNLKSLEVSEEKANQREEEYKNQIKTLTNRLKEAEARAEFAERSVQKLQKEVDRLEVRRPKPPTPPPKPPSPPKPTPEELAAIAAAEAAAAGTGASGEPGSIPTIDGAVPGEVNTDGIPKEASPFDLQKHLPPEAAEVPFVPSHEEPKLATPEPAPVVESNPVTTEGETPAPSEGETPAAETAPAVEEETAATPAEGEAPPADTVPADAPPAE
;
A
#
# COMPACT_ATOMS: atom_id res chain seq x y z
N MET A 1 7.19 -133.62 -146.23
CA MET A 1 8.37 -132.75 -146.02
C MET A 1 8.09 -131.85 -144.82
N THR A 2 9.13 -131.48 -144.05
CA THR A 2 9.30 -130.20 -143.29
C THR A 2 8.10 -129.61 -142.51
N THR A 3 8.18 -129.30 -141.21
CA THR A 3 9.33 -129.17 -140.29
C THR A 3 8.87 -129.31 -138.83
N ASN A 4 9.58 -130.12 -138.05
CA ASN A 4 9.40 -130.25 -136.59
C ASN A 4 10.30 -129.23 -135.88
N LEU A 5 9.78 -128.03 -135.54
CA LEU A 5 10.61 -126.96 -134.93
C LEU A 5 9.84 -125.90 -134.10
N GLN A 6 8.77 -126.25 -133.36
CA GLN A 6 7.99 -125.28 -132.57
C GLN A 6 7.67 -125.65 -131.10
N GLN A 7 8.06 -126.84 -130.61
CA GLN A 7 7.79 -127.20 -129.21
C GLN A 7 8.82 -126.63 -128.20
N GLY A 8 10.03 -126.28 -128.65
CA GLY A 8 11.01 -125.58 -127.79
C GLY A 8 10.61 -124.12 -127.50
N THR A 9 10.12 -123.41 -128.51
CA THR A 9 9.80 -121.97 -128.41
C THR A 9 8.64 -121.66 -127.48
N LEU A 10 7.59 -122.49 -127.43
CA LEU A 10 6.47 -122.26 -126.52
C LEU A 10 6.87 -122.48 -125.05
N LEU A 11 7.67 -123.50 -124.77
CA LEU A 11 8.18 -123.78 -123.43
C LEU A 11 9.11 -122.65 -122.94
N ASP A 12 9.94 -122.11 -123.82
CA ASP A 12 10.84 -121.02 -123.48
C ASP A 12 10.13 -119.66 -123.38
N VAL A 13 9.06 -119.42 -124.14
CA VAL A 13 8.15 -118.28 -123.92
C VAL A 13 7.43 -118.40 -122.58
N LEU A 14 6.96 -119.60 -122.20
CA LEU A 14 6.33 -119.83 -120.91
C LEU A 14 7.33 -119.63 -119.75
N LYS A 15 8.55 -120.17 -119.85
CA LYS A 15 9.63 -119.91 -118.88
C LYS A 15 10.00 -118.43 -118.81
N LYS A 16 10.07 -117.73 -119.94
CA LYS A 16 10.36 -116.28 -119.99
C LYS A 16 9.23 -115.48 -119.33
N LYS A 17 7.97 -115.86 -119.55
CA LYS A 17 6.82 -115.22 -118.89
C LYS A 17 6.78 -115.52 -117.39
N MET A 18 7.07 -116.75 -116.97
CA MET A 18 7.20 -117.11 -115.54
C MET A 18 8.36 -116.39 -114.85
N ARG A 19 9.49 -116.17 -115.54
CA ARG A 19 10.59 -115.33 -115.04
C ARG A 19 10.17 -113.87 -114.95
N ALA A 20 9.59 -113.30 -116.01
CA ALA A 20 9.10 -111.91 -115.98
C ALA A 20 8.10 -111.68 -114.84
N THR A 21 7.12 -112.57 -114.66
CA THR A 21 6.18 -112.46 -113.53
C THR A 21 6.84 -112.66 -112.16
N LYS A 22 7.93 -113.44 -112.09
CA LYS A 22 8.69 -113.62 -110.83
C LYS A 22 9.55 -112.38 -110.52
N GLU A 23 10.19 -111.80 -111.54
CA GLU A 23 10.95 -110.55 -111.47
C GLU A 23 10.03 -109.36 -111.17
N GLU A 24 8.80 -109.33 -111.69
CA GLU A 24 7.76 -108.36 -111.35
C GLU A 24 7.28 -108.55 -109.90
N MET A 25 7.01 -109.79 -109.46
CA MET A 25 6.66 -110.07 -108.05
C MET A 25 7.79 -109.75 -107.08
N GLU A 26 9.05 -109.97 -107.45
CA GLU A 26 10.22 -109.57 -106.65
C GLU A 26 10.37 -108.04 -106.60
N LYS A 27 10.21 -107.32 -107.72
CA LYS A 27 10.16 -105.85 -107.72
C LYS A 27 9.04 -105.27 -106.85
N TYR A 28 7.81 -105.76 -107.00
CA TYR A 28 6.70 -105.30 -106.17
C TYR A 28 6.92 -105.63 -104.69
N LYS A 29 7.59 -106.75 -104.37
CA LYS A 29 7.98 -107.10 -103.00
C LYS A 29 9.05 -106.14 -102.45
N ASP A 30 10.09 -105.85 -103.22
CA ASP A 30 11.15 -104.92 -102.84
C ASP A 30 10.61 -103.48 -102.67
N GLU A 31 9.74 -103.04 -103.59
CA GLU A 31 8.99 -101.77 -103.49
C GLU A 31 8.11 -101.74 -102.23
N CYS A 32 7.35 -102.80 -101.94
CA CYS A 32 6.58 -102.93 -100.70
C CYS A 32 7.49 -102.86 -99.45
N GLU A 33 8.64 -103.53 -99.45
CA GLU A 33 9.60 -103.47 -98.35
C GLU A 33 10.22 -102.07 -98.18
N GLU A 34 10.47 -101.34 -99.28
CA GLU A 34 10.87 -99.93 -99.22
C GLU A 34 9.76 -99.02 -98.67
N TYR A 35 8.51 -99.19 -99.12
CA TYR A 35 7.38 -98.41 -98.60
C TYR A 35 7.13 -98.69 -97.12
N ILE A 36 7.30 -99.93 -96.66
CA ILE A 36 7.24 -100.30 -95.24
C ILE A 36 8.34 -99.57 -94.44
N LYS A 37 9.59 -99.57 -94.93
CA LYS A 37 10.70 -98.84 -94.27
C LYS A 37 10.47 -97.33 -94.22
N LYS A 38 9.97 -96.73 -95.30
CA LYS A 38 9.63 -95.29 -95.35
C LYS A 38 8.49 -94.96 -94.39
N LEU A 39 7.44 -95.79 -94.34
CA LEU A 39 6.32 -95.64 -93.39
C LEU A 39 6.78 -95.79 -91.94
N GLN A 40 7.68 -96.73 -91.64
CA GLN A 40 8.27 -96.89 -90.31
C GLN A 40 9.10 -95.67 -89.90
N LEU A 41 9.91 -95.11 -90.80
CA LEU A 41 10.73 -93.93 -90.49
C LEU A 41 9.86 -92.69 -90.25
N GLU A 42 8.83 -92.46 -91.06
CA GLU A 42 7.88 -91.36 -90.83
C GLU A 42 7.03 -91.59 -89.55
N ALA A 43 6.71 -92.83 -89.20
CA ALA A 43 6.03 -93.14 -87.93
C ALA A 43 6.91 -92.82 -86.71
N MET A 44 8.18 -93.22 -86.73
CA MET A 44 9.14 -92.91 -85.65
C MET A 44 9.35 -91.40 -85.53
N ARG A 45 9.55 -90.69 -86.65
CA ARG A 45 9.70 -89.23 -86.68
C ARG A 45 8.46 -88.50 -86.16
N ARG A 46 7.27 -89.04 -86.46
CA ARG A 46 6.00 -88.52 -85.93
C ARG A 46 5.88 -88.76 -84.43
N GLU A 47 6.26 -89.93 -83.93
CA GLU A 47 6.27 -90.25 -82.50
C GLU A 47 7.26 -89.35 -81.73
N GLU A 48 8.46 -89.11 -82.29
CA GLU A 48 9.43 -88.13 -81.78
C GLU A 48 8.80 -86.72 -81.68
N ALA A 49 8.22 -86.21 -82.76
CA ALA A 49 7.56 -84.90 -82.78
C ALA A 49 6.34 -84.81 -81.84
N GLU A 50 5.52 -85.85 -81.73
CA GLU A 50 4.40 -85.92 -80.79
C GLU A 50 4.92 -85.91 -79.33
N SER A 51 6.07 -86.55 -79.06
CA SER A 51 6.72 -86.53 -77.75
C SER A 51 7.31 -85.15 -77.40
N GLU A 52 7.92 -84.45 -78.37
CA GLU A 52 8.42 -83.09 -78.20
C GLU A 52 7.28 -82.09 -77.94
N VAL A 53 6.19 -82.17 -78.71
CA VAL A 53 4.99 -81.35 -78.49
C VAL A 53 4.39 -81.62 -77.10
N ALA A 54 4.33 -82.89 -76.67
CA ALA A 54 3.87 -83.23 -75.32
C ALA A 54 4.78 -82.66 -74.21
N ALA A 55 6.10 -82.66 -74.42
CA ALA A 55 7.06 -82.06 -73.48
C ALA A 55 6.96 -80.52 -73.44
N LEU A 56 6.80 -79.87 -74.59
CA LEU A 56 6.61 -78.42 -74.68
C LEU A 56 5.28 -77.98 -74.06
N ASN A 57 4.19 -78.72 -74.27
CA ASN A 57 2.90 -78.41 -73.64
C ASN A 57 2.96 -78.48 -72.10
N ARG A 58 3.66 -79.47 -71.53
CA ARG A 58 3.92 -79.52 -70.07
C ARG A 58 4.76 -78.33 -69.59
N ARG A 59 5.74 -77.91 -70.39
CA ARG A 59 6.57 -76.73 -70.06
C ARG A 59 5.76 -75.43 -70.11
N ILE A 60 4.83 -75.30 -71.06
CA ILE A 60 3.92 -74.15 -71.15
C ILE A 60 3.06 -74.08 -69.89
N GLN A 61 2.39 -75.17 -69.50
CA GLN A 61 1.58 -75.22 -68.27
C GLN A 61 2.35 -74.81 -67.01
N LEU A 62 3.57 -75.31 -66.83
CA LEU A 62 4.41 -74.93 -65.67
C LEU A 62 4.81 -73.44 -65.69
N LEU A 63 5.04 -72.86 -66.88
CA LEU A 63 5.35 -71.43 -67.01
C LEU A 63 4.11 -70.55 -66.82
N GLU A 64 2.92 -71.02 -67.23
CA GLU A 64 1.64 -70.36 -66.96
C GLU A 64 1.34 -70.34 -65.46
N GLU A 65 1.45 -71.50 -64.77
CA GLU A 65 1.30 -71.58 -63.31
C GLU A 65 2.30 -70.68 -62.55
N ASP A 66 3.56 -70.64 -62.98
CA ASP A 66 4.58 -69.81 -62.33
C ASP A 66 4.39 -68.31 -62.64
N LEU A 67 3.85 -67.96 -63.81
CA LEU A 67 3.44 -66.59 -64.13
C LEU A 67 2.28 -66.15 -63.24
N GLU A 68 1.19 -66.92 -63.16
CA GLU A 68 0.03 -66.65 -62.29
C GLU A 68 0.47 -66.47 -60.83
N ARG A 69 1.29 -67.38 -60.29
CA ARG A 69 1.87 -67.25 -58.93
C ARG A 69 2.71 -65.99 -58.75
N SER A 70 3.38 -65.52 -59.81
CA SER A 70 4.19 -64.30 -59.75
C SER A 70 3.32 -63.04 -59.78
N GLU A 71 2.23 -63.06 -60.56
CA GLU A 71 1.24 -61.98 -60.66
C GLU A 71 0.44 -61.84 -59.36
N GLU A 72 0.00 -62.93 -58.74
CA GLU A 72 -0.65 -62.91 -57.42
C GLU A 72 0.26 -62.30 -56.33
N ARG A 73 1.54 -62.69 -56.31
CA ARG A 73 2.54 -62.13 -55.38
C ARG A 73 2.77 -60.64 -55.62
N LEU A 74 2.85 -60.23 -56.90
CA LEU A 74 3.02 -58.83 -57.28
C LEU A 74 1.80 -58.02 -56.88
N ALA A 75 0.58 -58.50 -57.14
CA ALA A 75 -0.66 -57.85 -56.73
C ALA A 75 -0.73 -57.69 -55.20
N SER A 76 -0.37 -58.72 -54.42
CA SER A 76 -0.30 -58.64 -52.95
C SER A 76 0.75 -57.62 -52.47
N ALA A 77 1.92 -57.58 -53.13
CA ALA A 77 2.98 -56.63 -52.79
C ALA A 77 2.59 -55.17 -53.13
N SER A 78 1.95 -54.95 -54.29
CA SER A 78 1.43 -53.64 -54.71
C SER A 78 0.31 -53.14 -53.79
N ALA A 79 -0.61 -54.02 -53.36
CA ALA A 79 -1.65 -53.68 -52.39
C ALA A 79 -1.04 -53.23 -51.05
N LYS A 80 -0.09 -54.00 -50.50
CA LYS A 80 0.63 -53.65 -49.26
C LYS A 80 1.44 -52.36 -49.38
N LEU A 81 2.05 -52.11 -50.54
CA LEU A 81 2.76 -50.86 -50.80
C LEU A 81 1.82 -49.65 -50.81
N SER A 82 0.63 -49.79 -51.41
CA SER A 82 -0.41 -48.76 -51.42
C SER A 82 -0.93 -48.45 -50.02
N GLU A 83 -1.20 -49.49 -49.21
CA GLU A 83 -1.62 -49.37 -47.82
C GLU A 83 -0.54 -48.70 -46.96
N ALA A 84 0.72 -49.12 -47.07
CA ALA A 84 1.85 -48.52 -46.37
C ALA A 84 2.08 -47.05 -46.77
N SER A 85 1.88 -46.70 -48.04
CA SER A 85 1.96 -45.31 -48.51
C SER A 85 0.86 -44.46 -47.89
N ALA A 86 -0.39 -44.92 -47.90
CA ALA A 86 -1.51 -44.20 -47.29
C ALA A 86 -1.33 -43.98 -45.78
N ALA A 87 -0.82 -44.99 -45.06
CA ALA A 87 -0.49 -44.89 -43.64
C ALA A 87 0.69 -43.94 -43.37
N ALA A 88 1.67 -43.85 -44.27
CA ALA A 88 2.76 -42.89 -44.18
C ALA A 88 2.25 -41.45 -44.40
N ASP A 89 1.40 -41.22 -45.40
CA ASP A 89 0.79 -39.91 -45.67
C ASP A 89 -0.08 -39.44 -44.49
N GLU A 90 -0.82 -40.35 -43.85
CA GLU A 90 -1.58 -40.05 -42.64
C GLU A 90 -0.68 -39.72 -41.44
N SER A 91 0.40 -40.48 -41.26
CA SER A 91 1.40 -40.21 -40.22
C SER A 91 2.09 -38.85 -40.40
N GLU A 92 2.36 -38.44 -41.64
CA GLU A 92 2.92 -37.11 -41.95
C GLU A 92 1.91 -35.99 -41.65
N ARG A 93 0.63 -36.17 -42.02
CA ARG A 93 -0.44 -35.22 -41.65
C ARG A 93 -0.55 -35.08 -40.13
N ALA A 94 -0.57 -36.20 -39.40
CA ALA A 94 -0.64 -36.20 -37.94
C ALA A 94 0.57 -35.51 -37.30
N ARG A 95 1.79 -35.78 -37.80
CA ARG A 95 3.01 -35.09 -37.37
C ARG A 95 2.89 -33.58 -37.55
N LYS A 96 2.44 -33.12 -38.72
CA LYS A 96 2.33 -31.68 -39.04
C LYS A 96 1.30 -30.96 -38.15
N ILE A 97 0.21 -31.65 -37.79
CA ILE A 97 -0.78 -31.12 -36.83
C ILE A 97 -0.15 -30.99 -35.43
N LEU A 98 0.62 -31.96 -34.98
CA LEU A 98 1.32 -31.91 -33.69
C LEU A 98 2.42 -30.84 -33.66
N GLU A 99 3.16 -30.66 -34.76
CA GLU A 99 4.16 -29.61 -34.93
C GLU A 99 3.53 -28.20 -34.85
N ASN A 100 2.46 -27.96 -35.60
CA ASN A 100 1.69 -26.71 -35.51
C ASN A 100 1.14 -26.46 -34.10
N ARG A 101 0.74 -27.52 -33.37
CA ARG A 101 0.28 -27.39 -31.99
C ARG A 101 1.43 -27.06 -31.03
N SER A 102 2.60 -27.67 -31.20
CA SER A 102 3.81 -27.36 -30.42
C SER A 102 4.17 -25.89 -30.56
N LEU A 103 4.20 -25.37 -31.80
CA LEU A 103 4.50 -23.96 -32.06
C LEU A 103 3.48 -23.01 -31.39
N ALA A 104 2.18 -23.32 -31.44
CA ALA A 104 1.15 -22.52 -30.77
C ALA A 104 1.21 -22.62 -29.23
N ASP A 105 1.57 -23.79 -28.69
CA ASP A 105 1.79 -24.02 -27.26
C ASP A 105 3.07 -23.28 -26.78
N GLU A 106 4.12 -23.21 -27.60
CA GLU A 106 5.37 -22.46 -27.38
C GLU A 106 5.14 -20.94 -27.41
N GLU A 107 4.47 -20.39 -28.43
CA GLU A 107 4.09 -18.96 -28.50
C GLU A 107 3.24 -18.53 -27.30
N ARG A 108 2.34 -19.41 -26.85
CA ARG A 108 1.52 -19.19 -25.64
C ARG A 108 2.36 -19.23 -24.37
N MET A 109 3.38 -20.09 -24.30
CA MET A 109 4.30 -20.16 -23.18
C MET A 109 5.11 -18.86 -23.06
N ASP A 110 5.70 -18.38 -24.16
CA ASP A 110 6.46 -17.13 -24.20
C ASP A 110 5.60 -15.92 -23.77
N ALA A 111 4.35 -15.85 -24.24
CA ALA A 111 3.42 -14.79 -23.84
C ALA A 111 3.11 -14.81 -22.33
N LEU A 112 2.86 -15.99 -21.77
CA LEU A 112 2.60 -16.17 -20.32
C LEU A 112 3.85 -15.90 -19.48
N GLU A 113 5.04 -16.27 -19.97
CA GLU A 113 6.30 -15.94 -19.30
C GLU A 113 6.53 -14.42 -19.24
N ASN A 114 6.23 -13.70 -20.31
CA ASN A 114 6.40 -12.25 -20.35
C ASN A 114 5.41 -11.55 -19.42
N GLN A 115 4.14 -11.96 -19.42
CA GLN A 115 3.16 -11.50 -18.42
C GLN A 115 3.60 -11.78 -16.97
N LEU A 116 4.21 -12.94 -16.72
CA LEU A 116 4.74 -13.30 -15.41
C LEU A 116 5.98 -12.47 -15.01
N LYS A 117 6.85 -12.11 -15.96
CA LYS A 117 7.98 -11.19 -15.75
C LYS A 117 7.48 -9.78 -15.42
N GLU A 118 6.49 -9.27 -16.17
CA GLU A 118 5.86 -7.97 -15.93
C GLU A 118 5.14 -7.90 -14.57
N ALA A 119 4.35 -8.92 -14.23
CA ALA A 119 3.65 -9.00 -12.95
C ALA A 119 4.62 -9.02 -11.75
N ARG A 120 5.75 -9.73 -11.86
CA ARG A 120 6.82 -9.72 -10.84
C ARG A 120 7.46 -8.34 -10.72
N PHE A 121 7.82 -7.71 -11.84
CA PHE A 121 8.41 -6.37 -11.83
C PHE A 121 7.46 -5.35 -11.19
N LEU A 122 6.18 -5.39 -11.52
CA LEU A 122 5.17 -4.50 -10.94
C LEU A 122 4.98 -4.73 -9.43
N ALA A 123 5.02 -5.98 -8.96
CA ALA A 123 5.00 -6.31 -7.54
C ALA A 123 6.24 -5.76 -6.81
N GLU A 124 7.44 -5.99 -7.35
CA GLU A 124 8.68 -5.45 -6.77
C GLU A 124 8.72 -3.90 -6.76
N GLU A 125 8.14 -3.24 -7.76
CA GLU A 125 7.98 -1.78 -7.76
C GLU A 125 6.97 -1.32 -6.70
N ALA A 126 5.88 -2.06 -6.50
CA ALA A 126 4.90 -1.76 -5.45
C ALA A 126 5.55 -1.90 -4.07
N ASP A 127 6.27 -2.99 -3.80
CA ASP A 127 6.98 -3.22 -2.53
C ASP A 127 7.98 -2.10 -2.24
N LYS A 128 8.79 -1.68 -3.23
CA LYS A 128 9.71 -0.53 -3.09
C LYS A 128 8.96 0.77 -2.72
N LYS A 129 7.80 1.03 -3.33
CA LYS A 129 6.95 2.19 -3.03
C LYS A 129 6.35 2.08 -1.62
N TYR A 130 5.92 0.89 -1.19
CA TYR A 130 5.44 0.64 0.18
C TYR A 130 6.55 0.87 1.21
N ASP A 131 7.77 0.35 0.99
CA ASP A 131 8.93 0.57 1.86
C ASP A 131 9.30 2.05 1.99
N GLU A 132 9.18 2.84 0.91
CA GLU A 132 9.39 4.28 0.95
C GLU A 132 8.31 5.03 1.73
N VAL A 133 7.04 4.65 1.55
CA VAL A 133 5.91 5.25 2.29
C VAL A 133 5.99 4.89 3.77
N ALA A 134 6.29 3.64 4.11
CA ALA A 134 6.48 3.19 5.50
C ALA A 134 7.62 3.95 6.20
N ARG A 135 8.76 4.14 5.53
CA ARG A 135 9.87 4.96 6.07
C ARG A 135 9.49 6.43 6.26
N LYS A 136 8.69 7.01 5.37
CA LYS A 136 8.18 8.40 5.52
C LYS A 136 7.18 8.50 6.67
N LEU A 137 6.30 7.50 6.83
CA LEU A 137 5.31 7.44 7.90
C LEU A 137 6.00 7.50 9.28
N VAL A 138 6.99 6.64 9.52
CA VAL A 138 7.74 6.59 10.79
C VAL A 138 8.42 7.93 11.12
N LEU A 139 8.93 8.65 10.13
CA LEU A 139 9.51 9.99 10.34
C LEU A 139 8.43 11.02 10.70
N MET A 140 7.27 10.98 10.05
CA MET A 140 6.15 11.89 10.36
C MET A 140 5.51 11.58 11.71
N GLU A 141 5.40 10.31 12.11
CA GLU A 141 4.95 9.89 13.44
C GLU A 141 5.90 10.44 14.52
N GLN A 142 7.22 10.37 14.29
CA GLN A 142 8.21 10.90 15.23
C GLN A 142 8.21 12.44 15.30
N ASP A 143 7.97 13.14 14.19
CA ASP A 143 7.85 14.59 14.18
C ASP A 143 6.52 15.08 14.78
N LEU A 144 5.46 14.27 14.70
CA LEU A 144 4.20 14.48 15.39
C LEU A 144 4.39 14.36 16.92
N GLU A 145 4.97 13.26 17.39
CA GLU A 145 5.29 13.04 18.82
C GLU A 145 6.08 14.22 19.41
N ARG A 146 7.14 14.65 18.74
CA ARG A 146 7.94 15.86 19.12
C ARG A 146 7.16 17.18 19.08
N SER A 147 6.05 17.24 18.36
CA SER A 147 5.18 18.41 18.31
C SER A 147 4.17 18.37 19.45
N GLU A 148 3.61 17.19 19.73
CA GLU A 148 2.70 16.94 20.84
C GLU A 148 3.39 17.22 22.18
N GLU A 149 4.59 16.68 22.43
CA GLU A 149 5.41 16.98 23.62
C GLU A 149 5.59 18.50 23.84
N LYS A 150 5.82 19.27 22.77
CA LYS A 150 5.98 20.74 22.86
C LYS A 150 4.68 21.45 23.20
N VAL A 151 3.56 20.97 22.65
CA VAL A 151 2.23 21.51 22.96
C VAL A 151 1.91 21.25 24.43
N GLU A 152 2.04 20.02 24.92
CA GLU A 152 1.82 19.65 26.32
C GLU A 152 2.66 20.50 27.30
N LEU A 153 3.95 20.74 26.98
CA LEU A 153 4.81 21.62 27.77
C LEU A 153 4.33 23.08 27.76
N SER A 154 3.85 23.57 26.61
CA SER A 154 3.33 24.94 26.49
C SER A 154 1.99 25.12 27.21
N GLU A 155 1.10 24.13 27.14
CA GLU A 155 -0.19 24.12 27.85
C GLU A 155 0.04 24.07 29.36
N SER A 156 0.98 23.23 29.83
CA SER A 156 1.41 23.20 31.23
C SER A 156 1.90 24.58 31.69
N LYS A 157 2.72 25.26 30.90
CA LYS A 157 3.23 26.61 31.21
C LYS A 157 2.12 27.68 31.19
N ILE A 158 1.10 27.53 30.35
CA ILE A 158 -0.09 28.41 30.36
C ILE A 158 -0.85 28.23 31.68
N VAL A 159 -1.14 27.00 32.09
CA VAL A 159 -1.86 26.70 33.35
C VAL A 159 -1.11 27.24 34.57
N GLU A 160 0.22 27.11 34.61
CA GLU A 160 1.06 27.73 35.66
C GLU A 160 0.87 29.26 35.71
N LEU A 161 0.93 29.94 34.56
CA LEU A 161 0.80 31.40 34.48
C LEU A 161 -0.63 31.88 34.79
N GLU A 162 -1.65 31.10 34.45
CA GLU A 162 -3.04 31.38 34.80
C GLU A 162 -3.26 31.30 36.32
N GLU A 163 -2.66 30.34 37.01
CA GLU A 163 -2.72 30.24 38.47
C GLU A 163 -1.90 31.35 39.16
N GLU A 164 -0.70 31.68 38.66
CA GLU A 164 0.07 32.85 39.12
C GLU A 164 -0.78 34.13 39.00
N LEU A 165 -1.43 34.35 37.86
CA LEU A 165 -2.30 35.50 37.62
C LEU A 165 -3.52 35.50 38.56
N ARG A 166 -4.10 34.34 38.84
CA ARG A 166 -5.20 34.18 39.81
C ARG A 166 -4.78 34.60 41.22
N VAL A 167 -3.58 34.17 41.66
CA VAL A 167 -3.01 34.56 42.96
C VAL A 167 -2.70 36.05 43.01
N VAL A 168 -2.07 36.62 41.97
CA VAL A 168 -1.80 38.07 41.87
C VAL A 168 -3.11 38.87 41.90
N GLY A 169 -4.16 38.43 41.20
CA GLY A 169 -5.47 39.08 41.20
C GLY A 169 -6.15 39.06 42.58
N ASN A 170 -5.95 38.00 43.37
CA ASN A 170 -6.45 37.93 44.75
C ASN A 170 -5.65 38.82 45.72
N ASN A 171 -4.32 38.90 45.53
CA ASN A 171 -3.46 39.80 46.27
C ASN A 171 -3.79 41.27 45.99
N LEU A 172 -4.04 41.63 44.72
CA LEU A 172 -4.45 42.98 44.33
C LEU A 172 -5.75 43.41 45.02
N LYS A 173 -6.81 42.59 44.94
CA LYS A 173 -8.08 42.85 45.65
C LYS A 173 -7.89 43.03 47.16
N SER A 174 -6.98 42.26 47.75
CA SER A 174 -6.66 42.36 49.18
C SER A 174 -5.92 43.67 49.52
N LEU A 175 -5.06 44.16 48.61
CA LEU A 175 -4.39 45.45 48.72
C LEU A 175 -5.35 46.62 48.52
N GLU A 176 -6.24 46.56 47.51
CA GLU A 176 -7.30 47.57 47.27
C GLU A 176 -8.16 47.76 48.53
N VAL A 177 -8.65 46.67 49.13
CA VAL A 177 -9.42 46.72 50.39
C VAL A 177 -8.58 47.23 51.58
N SER A 178 -7.26 47.03 51.57
CA SER A 178 -6.35 47.58 52.59
C SER A 178 -6.15 49.08 52.41
N GLU A 179 -6.03 49.55 51.17
CA GLU A 179 -5.92 50.97 50.81
C GLU A 179 -7.20 51.72 51.14
N GLU A 180 -8.38 51.20 50.77
CA GLU A 180 -9.68 51.78 51.13
C GLU A 180 -9.80 51.98 52.65
N LYS A 181 -9.41 50.97 53.44
CA LYS A 181 -9.41 51.04 54.91
C LYS A 181 -8.37 52.02 55.47
N ALA A 182 -7.28 52.29 54.75
CA ALA A 182 -6.29 53.29 55.14
C ALA A 182 -6.80 54.70 54.81
N ASN A 183 -7.41 54.90 53.63
CA ASN A 183 -8.02 56.16 53.21
C ASN A 183 -9.21 56.54 54.10
N GLN A 184 -10.06 55.60 54.52
CA GLN A 184 -11.12 55.83 55.50
C GLN A 184 -10.56 56.36 56.84
N ARG A 185 -9.51 55.72 57.38
CA ARG A 185 -8.82 56.20 58.59
C ARG A 185 -8.18 57.58 58.39
N GLU A 186 -7.60 57.84 57.22
CA GLU A 186 -7.01 59.14 56.90
C GLU A 186 -8.09 60.25 56.84
N GLU A 187 -9.27 59.96 56.30
CA GLU A 187 -10.40 60.88 56.29
C GLU A 187 -10.98 61.12 57.70
N GLU A 188 -11.10 60.07 58.52
CA GLU A 188 -11.47 60.18 59.93
C GLU A 188 -10.48 61.10 60.69
N TYR A 189 -9.18 60.87 60.54
CA TYR A 189 -8.15 61.72 61.16
C TYR A 189 -8.20 63.16 60.62
N LYS A 190 -8.38 63.38 59.31
CA LYS A 190 -8.60 64.72 58.73
C LYS A 190 -9.79 65.42 59.37
N ASN A 191 -10.90 64.71 59.61
CA ASN A 191 -12.10 65.27 60.22
C ASN A 191 -11.95 65.52 61.72
N GLN A 192 -11.22 64.67 62.45
CA GLN A 192 -10.82 64.91 63.84
C GLN A 192 -9.91 66.14 63.95
N ILE A 193 -8.90 66.26 63.08
CA ILE A 193 -8.00 67.42 63.02
C ILE A 193 -8.80 68.70 62.77
N LYS A 194 -9.66 68.76 61.73
CA LYS A 194 -10.55 69.92 61.48
C LYS A 194 -11.36 70.30 62.72
N THR A 195 -11.93 69.31 63.42
CA THR A 195 -12.73 69.53 64.63
C THR A 195 -11.89 70.09 65.79
N LEU A 196 -10.69 69.56 66.01
CA LEU A 196 -9.75 70.04 67.01
C LEU A 196 -9.23 71.44 66.67
N THR A 197 -8.90 71.72 65.40
CA THR A 197 -8.51 73.06 64.93
C THR A 197 -9.61 74.09 65.13
N ASN A 198 -10.88 73.73 64.91
CA ASN A 198 -11.99 74.64 65.17
C ASN A 198 -12.15 74.92 66.68
N ARG A 199 -12.08 73.89 67.52
CA ARG A 199 -12.08 74.05 68.99
C ARG A 199 -10.90 74.87 69.50
N LEU A 200 -9.71 74.71 68.90
CA LEU A 200 -8.53 75.52 69.20
C LEU A 200 -8.82 76.99 68.92
N LYS A 201 -9.31 77.33 67.70
CA LYS A 201 -9.67 78.70 67.32
C LYS A 201 -10.74 79.32 68.22
N GLU A 202 -11.75 78.55 68.64
CA GLU A 202 -12.76 78.98 69.60
C GLU A 202 -12.15 79.27 70.98
N ALA A 203 -11.21 78.43 71.43
CA ALA A 203 -10.49 78.62 72.69
C ALA A 203 -9.53 79.82 72.64
N GLU A 204 -8.80 80.00 71.53
CA GLU A 204 -7.92 81.15 71.24
C GLU A 204 -8.74 82.44 71.24
N ALA A 205 -9.86 82.50 70.50
CA ALA A 205 -10.73 83.68 70.48
C ALA A 205 -11.33 84.00 71.87
N ARG A 206 -11.63 82.98 72.68
CA ARG A 206 -12.07 83.15 74.08
C ARG A 206 -10.92 83.66 74.97
N ALA A 207 -9.70 83.15 74.79
CA ALA A 207 -8.51 83.59 75.52
C ALA A 207 -8.18 85.05 75.17
N GLU A 208 -8.14 85.42 73.89
CA GLU A 208 -7.98 86.80 73.44
C GLU A 208 -9.05 87.73 74.02
N PHE A 209 -10.31 87.30 74.07
CA PHE A 209 -11.39 88.08 74.69
C PHE A 209 -11.15 88.28 76.19
N ALA A 210 -10.71 87.24 76.90
CA ALA A 210 -10.33 87.32 78.30
C ALA A 210 -9.13 88.26 78.51
N GLU A 211 -8.06 88.14 77.71
CA GLU A 211 -6.89 89.02 77.75
C GLU A 211 -7.25 90.49 77.49
N ARG A 212 -8.05 90.77 76.46
CA ARG A 212 -8.56 92.12 76.18
C ARG A 212 -9.42 92.66 77.32
N SER A 213 -10.15 91.78 78.02
CA SER A 213 -10.96 92.14 79.19
C SER A 213 -10.09 92.43 80.41
N VAL A 214 -9.06 91.61 80.66
CA VAL A 214 -8.03 91.85 81.68
C VAL A 214 -7.28 93.15 81.40
N GLN A 215 -6.86 93.43 80.17
CA GLN A 215 -6.21 94.70 79.81
C GLN A 215 -7.11 95.93 80.04
N LYS A 216 -8.43 95.82 79.82
CA LYS A 216 -9.38 96.88 80.15
C LYS A 216 -9.50 97.08 81.67
N LEU A 217 -9.67 95.99 82.42
CA LEU A 217 -9.75 96.03 83.88
C LEU A 217 -8.45 96.53 84.51
N GLN A 218 -7.28 96.17 83.96
CA GLN A 218 -5.97 96.66 84.40
C GLN A 218 -5.88 98.18 84.22
N LYS A 219 -6.27 98.71 83.05
CA LYS A 219 -6.34 100.17 82.82
C LYS A 219 -7.33 100.88 83.76
N GLU A 220 -8.40 100.21 84.16
CA GLU A 220 -9.35 100.71 85.15
C GLU A 220 -8.73 100.72 86.57
N VAL A 221 -8.00 99.67 86.94
CA VAL A 221 -7.22 99.58 88.19
C VAL A 221 -6.14 100.66 88.24
N ASP A 222 -5.30 100.79 87.22
CA ASP A 222 -4.25 101.82 87.15
C ASP A 222 -4.85 103.24 87.31
N ARG A 223 -6.02 103.49 86.70
CA ARG A 223 -6.77 104.75 86.81
C ARG A 223 -7.36 104.99 88.20
N LEU A 224 -7.64 103.93 88.97
CA LEU A 224 -8.05 104.00 90.37
C LEU A 224 -6.84 104.14 91.33
N GLU A 225 -5.70 103.52 91.02
CA GLU A 225 -4.47 103.62 91.80
C GLU A 225 -3.85 105.03 91.73
N VAL A 226 -3.92 105.70 90.57
CA VAL A 226 -3.55 107.12 90.41
C VAL A 226 -4.36 108.06 91.33
N ARG A 227 -5.46 107.58 91.95
CA ARG A 227 -6.31 108.36 92.87
C ARG A 227 -6.00 108.15 94.37
N ARG A 228 -4.92 107.44 94.75
CA ARG A 228 -4.51 107.28 96.18
C ARG A 228 -2.99 107.35 96.44
N PRO A 229 -2.51 108.27 97.30
CA PRO A 229 -1.18 108.16 97.94
C PRO A 229 -1.23 107.31 99.23
N LYS A 230 -0.11 106.66 99.59
CA LYS A 230 0.10 105.87 100.83
C LYS A 230 0.21 106.76 102.09
N PRO A 231 -0.17 106.28 103.30
CA PRO A 231 0.82 106.03 104.37
C PRO A 231 0.48 104.79 105.30
N PRO A 232 0.76 104.70 106.63
CA PRO A 232 1.78 103.79 107.21
C PRO A 232 1.27 102.70 108.21
N THR A 233 2.19 101.97 108.86
CA THR A 233 2.06 100.76 109.73
C THR A 233 2.11 101.05 111.26
N PRO A 234 2.12 100.06 112.20
CA PRO A 234 1.54 98.69 112.30
C PRO A 234 0.45 98.69 113.44
N PRO A 235 0.30 97.74 114.42
CA PRO A 235 0.50 96.27 114.59
C PRO A 235 -0.87 95.56 114.91
N PRO A 236 -1.05 94.44 115.69
CA PRO A 236 -0.17 93.39 116.23
C PRO A 236 -0.64 91.93 115.90
N LYS A 237 -0.82 91.04 116.91
CA LYS A 237 -1.15 89.58 116.90
C LYS A 237 -1.79 89.18 118.28
N PRO A 238 -2.32 87.95 118.58
CA PRO A 238 -2.19 86.61 117.92
C PRO A 238 -3.57 85.85 117.79
N PRO A 239 -3.69 84.51 117.56
CA PRO A 239 -2.69 83.47 117.29
C PRO A 239 -2.90 82.59 116.02
N SER A 240 -1.84 81.86 115.65
CA SER A 240 -1.76 80.69 114.74
C SER A 240 -2.04 79.37 115.51
N PRO A 241 -1.98 78.12 114.96
CA PRO A 241 -1.45 77.61 113.67
C PRO A 241 -2.41 76.57 113.00
N PRO A 242 -2.02 75.62 112.10
CA PRO A 242 -0.72 75.38 111.44
C PRO A 242 -0.72 75.18 109.91
N LYS A 243 0.46 75.42 109.32
CA LYS A 243 1.01 74.69 108.16
C LYS A 243 2.00 73.63 108.67
N PRO A 244 2.25 72.54 107.93
CA PRO A 244 3.58 71.99 107.75
C PRO A 244 4.25 72.64 106.52
N THR A 245 5.57 72.79 106.57
CA THR A 245 6.38 73.56 105.60
C THR A 245 7.27 72.67 104.73
N PRO A 246 7.68 73.17 103.55
CA PRO A 246 8.84 72.63 102.83
C PRO A 246 10.15 73.29 103.33
N GLU A 247 11.15 72.45 103.53
CA GLU A 247 12.58 72.75 103.34
C GLU A 247 12.98 71.96 102.07
N GLU A 248 13.84 72.40 101.15
CA GLU A 248 14.77 73.54 101.10
C GLU A 248 14.71 74.23 99.72
N LEU A 249 15.13 75.51 99.66
CA LEU A 249 15.53 76.15 98.39
C LEU A 249 16.87 76.89 98.60
N ALA A 250 17.72 76.80 97.57
CA ALA A 250 18.94 77.58 97.32
C ALA A 250 20.24 77.24 98.09
N ALA A 251 21.09 76.43 97.43
CA ALA A 251 22.47 76.83 97.12
C ALA A 251 22.51 77.10 95.60
N ILE A 252 22.61 78.34 95.12
CA ILE A 252 23.82 79.18 94.99
C ILE A 252 24.83 78.59 94.00
N ALA A 253 25.16 79.40 92.99
CA ALA A 253 25.99 79.07 91.83
C ALA A 253 27.48 78.84 92.13
N ALA A 254 28.14 78.00 91.34
CA ALA A 254 29.58 78.06 91.03
C ALA A 254 29.96 77.19 89.81
N ALA A 255 31.00 77.61 89.08
CA ALA A 255 31.77 76.93 88.01
C ALA A 255 31.00 76.50 86.73
N GLU A 256 31.34 76.87 85.49
CA GLU A 256 32.63 77.16 84.81
C GLU A 256 33.34 75.92 84.20
N ALA A 257 33.55 76.01 82.87
CA ALA A 257 34.52 75.32 82.01
C ALA A 257 34.46 73.80 81.73
N ALA A 258 34.38 73.50 80.42
CA ALA A 258 35.01 72.37 79.69
C ALA A 258 34.47 70.94 79.94
N ALA A 259 34.53 69.98 79.00
CA ALA A 259 35.22 69.91 77.70
C ALA A 259 34.53 68.93 76.71
N ALA A 260 34.88 69.04 75.40
CA ALA A 260 34.59 68.09 74.29
C ALA A 260 33.09 67.87 73.94
N GLY A 261 32.66 67.69 72.68
CA GLY A 261 33.24 66.93 71.56
C GLY A 261 32.61 65.53 71.56
N THR A 262 32.04 64.96 70.48
CA THR A 262 32.15 65.26 69.04
C THR A 262 30.91 64.69 68.29
N GLY A 263 30.86 64.73 66.95
CA GLY A 263 29.77 64.20 66.10
C GLY A 263 29.35 62.73 66.34
N ALA A 264 28.49 62.08 65.57
CA ALA A 264 27.63 62.38 64.42
C ALA A 264 27.27 60.99 63.83
N SER A 265 26.03 60.79 63.34
CA SER A 265 25.60 59.77 62.34
C SER A 265 25.89 58.26 62.55
N GLY A 266 24.88 57.40 62.28
CA GLY A 266 25.12 56.03 61.81
C GLY A 266 24.12 54.95 62.27
N GLU A 267 23.23 54.53 61.38
CA GLU A 267 22.55 53.21 61.36
C GLU A 267 23.54 52.08 60.92
N PRO A 268 23.14 50.79 60.78
CA PRO A 268 22.27 49.91 61.59
C PRO A 268 22.92 48.51 61.86
N GLY A 269 22.21 47.54 62.49
CA GLY A 269 22.43 46.10 62.21
C GLY A 269 22.22 45.02 63.29
N SER A 270 21.40 44.01 62.95
CA SER A 270 21.47 42.56 63.29
C SER A 270 21.34 41.98 64.74
N ILE A 271 20.26 41.20 64.93
CA ILE A 271 20.03 39.87 65.60
C ILE A 271 20.99 39.34 66.72
N PRO A 272 20.47 38.59 67.73
CA PRO A 272 20.38 37.12 67.60
C PRO A 272 19.17 36.40 68.30
N THR A 273 19.05 35.10 68.02
CA THR A 273 18.27 34.01 68.68
C THR A 273 18.65 33.86 70.18
N ILE A 274 17.95 33.17 71.13
CA ILE A 274 17.37 31.81 71.16
C ILE A 274 16.42 31.58 72.38
N ASP A 275 15.41 30.71 72.19
CA ASP A 275 14.81 29.69 73.10
C ASP A 275 14.18 30.00 74.49
N GLY A 276 13.15 29.21 74.88
CA GLY A 276 12.83 28.96 76.32
C GLY A 276 11.39 29.10 76.89
N ALA A 277 10.52 28.11 76.61
CA ALA A 277 9.46 27.57 77.51
C ALA A 277 8.17 28.35 77.95
N VAL A 278 7.11 27.54 78.12
CA VAL A 278 5.66 27.76 78.45
C VAL A 278 5.48 27.45 79.97
N PRO A 279 4.39 27.77 80.76
CA PRO A 279 2.97 27.87 80.37
C PRO A 279 2.01 28.84 81.10
N GLY A 280 0.77 28.93 80.60
CA GLY A 280 -0.39 29.54 81.29
C GLY A 280 -1.63 29.71 80.38
N GLU A 281 -2.76 29.09 80.75
CA GLU A 281 -4.09 29.14 80.07
C GLU A 281 -4.78 30.51 80.29
N VAL A 282 -5.89 30.94 79.66
CA VAL A 282 -7.09 30.27 79.09
C VAL A 282 -7.86 31.20 78.11
N ASN A 283 -8.54 30.60 77.11
CA ASN A 283 -9.80 30.94 76.37
C ASN A 283 -10.43 32.37 76.46
N THR A 284 -11.03 32.97 75.40
CA THR A 284 -12.03 32.42 74.43
C THR A 284 -12.08 33.21 73.08
N ASP A 285 -12.70 32.60 72.07
CA ASP A 285 -13.40 33.18 70.88
C ASP A 285 -12.66 33.94 69.75
N GLY A 286 -12.70 33.37 68.52
CA GLY A 286 -13.29 34.14 67.40
C GLY A 286 -12.56 34.42 66.06
N ILE A 287 -11.91 33.44 65.38
CA ILE A 287 -11.51 33.49 63.93
C ILE A 287 -10.28 34.43 63.67
N PRO A 288 -9.21 34.13 62.84
CA PRO A 288 -9.22 33.48 61.50
C PRO A 288 -8.00 32.57 61.12
N LYS A 289 -8.00 32.16 59.82
CA LYS A 289 -6.89 31.79 58.90
C LYS A 289 -6.54 30.32 58.62
N GLU A 290 -6.02 30.17 57.40
CA GLU A 290 -5.86 28.95 56.59
C GLU A 290 -4.57 28.16 56.87
N ALA A 291 -4.56 26.90 56.43
CA ALA A 291 -3.34 26.17 56.08
C ALA A 291 -3.52 25.40 54.77
N SER A 292 -2.44 25.33 53.98
CA SER A 292 -2.36 24.92 52.57
C SER A 292 -2.84 23.48 52.25
N PRO A 293 -3.40 23.22 51.05
CA PRO A 293 -3.74 21.87 50.58
C PRO A 293 -2.56 21.22 49.85
N PHE A 294 -1.80 20.35 50.54
CA PHE A 294 -0.91 19.38 49.87
C PHE A 294 -0.72 18.14 50.75
N ASP A 295 -1.56 17.12 50.55
CA ASP A 295 -1.36 15.75 51.05
C ASP A 295 -2.31 14.78 50.33
N LEU A 296 -1.97 14.38 49.10
CA LEU A 296 -2.58 13.22 48.43
C LEU A 296 -1.53 12.44 47.64
N GLN A 297 -1.07 11.33 48.21
CA GLN A 297 -0.38 10.28 47.47
C GLN A 297 -1.02 8.91 47.75
N LYS A 298 -1.62 8.33 46.70
CA LYS A 298 -1.97 6.91 46.46
C LYS A 298 -2.60 6.10 47.62
N HIS A 299 -3.83 5.61 47.41
CA HIS A 299 -4.15 4.16 47.34
C HIS A 299 -5.61 3.93 46.84
N LEU A 300 -5.85 2.82 46.11
CA LEU A 300 -7.12 2.32 45.52
C LEU A 300 -7.92 1.44 46.54
N PRO A 301 -9.11 0.80 46.27
CA PRO A 301 -9.99 0.65 45.07
C PRO A 301 -11.52 0.77 45.41
N PRO A 302 -12.52 -0.02 44.87
CA PRO A 302 -12.98 -0.32 43.49
C PRO A 302 -14.51 -0.05 43.22
N GLU A 303 -14.93 0.04 41.95
CA GLU A 303 -16.20 -0.49 41.35
C GLU A 303 -16.12 -0.22 39.82
N ALA A 304 -16.19 -1.19 38.89
CA ALA A 304 -17.25 -2.15 38.57
C ALA A 304 -18.52 -1.51 37.94
N ALA A 305 -18.44 -1.19 36.65
CA ALA A 305 -19.61 -1.05 35.77
C ALA A 305 -19.22 -1.48 34.33
N GLU A 306 -19.93 -2.47 33.81
CA GLU A 306 -19.68 -3.06 32.48
C GLU A 306 -20.27 -2.20 31.36
N VAL A 307 -19.54 -2.06 30.25
CA VAL A 307 -20.10 -1.64 28.95
C VAL A 307 -19.51 -2.57 27.88
N PRO A 308 -20.33 -3.24 27.05
CA PRO A 308 -19.85 -4.38 26.26
C PRO A 308 -18.99 -3.97 25.07
N PHE A 309 -17.80 -4.57 24.99
CA PHE A 309 -16.90 -4.49 23.84
C PHE A 309 -17.45 -5.36 22.69
N VAL A 310 -17.65 -4.76 21.51
CA VAL A 310 -18.01 -5.48 20.27
C VAL A 310 -16.72 -5.85 19.54
N PRO A 311 -16.37 -7.15 19.39
CA PRO A 311 -15.16 -7.55 18.68
C PRO A 311 -15.40 -7.55 17.17
N SER A 312 -15.04 -6.45 16.50
CA SER A 312 -14.98 -6.38 15.03
C SER A 312 -13.61 -6.84 14.53
N HIS A 313 -13.38 -8.16 14.54
CA HIS A 313 -12.22 -8.79 13.90
C HIS A 313 -12.64 -10.07 13.19
N GLU A 314 -13.15 -9.92 11.96
CA GLU A 314 -13.09 -11.01 10.98
C GLU A 314 -11.81 -10.84 10.16
N GLU A 315 -10.87 -11.75 10.35
CA GLU A 315 -9.79 -11.96 9.39
C GLU A 315 -10.40 -12.48 8.08
N PRO A 316 -10.03 -11.95 6.89
CA PRO A 316 -10.46 -12.54 5.64
C PRO A 316 -9.77 -13.90 5.46
N LYS A 317 -10.50 -14.98 5.78
CA LYS A 317 -10.05 -16.34 5.52
C LYS A 317 -9.76 -16.51 4.03
N LEU A 318 -8.48 -16.73 3.72
CA LEU A 318 -7.99 -17.06 2.40
C LEU A 318 -8.75 -18.30 1.87
N ALA A 319 -9.56 -18.12 0.84
CA ALA A 319 -10.34 -19.19 0.25
C ALA A 319 -9.41 -20.16 -0.51
N THR A 320 -9.05 -21.27 0.13
CA THR A 320 -8.50 -22.44 -0.56
C THR A 320 -9.54 -22.96 -1.55
N PRO A 321 -9.22 -23.15 -2.85
CA PRO A 321 -10.15 -23.73 -3.79
C PRO A 321 -10.45 -25.18 -3.40
N GLU A 322 -11.74 -25.48 -3.23
CA GLU A 322 -12.24 -26.84 -3.02
C GLU A 322 -11.93 -27.70 -4.26
N PRO A 323 -11.37 -28.91 -4.10
CA PRO A 323 -11.09 -29.77 -5.25
C PRO A 323 -12.39 -30.25 -5.88
N ALA A 324 -12.51 -30.07 -7.20
CA ALA A 324 -13.66 -30.54 -7.96
C ALA A 324 -13.90 -32.05 -7.75
N PRO A 325 -15.17 -32.51 -7.68
CA PRO A 325 -15.47 -33.91 -7.44
C PRO A 325 -14.91 -34.79 -8.55
N VAL A 326 -14.09 -35.77 -8.14
CA VAL A 326 -13.56 -36.82 -9.01
C VAL A 326 -14.74 -37.64 -9.54
N VAL A 327 -15.04 -37.50 -10.83
CA VAL A 327 -15.94 -38.42 -11.52
C VAL A 327 -15.15 -39.70 -11.76
N GLU A 328 -15.46 -40.74 -10.98
CA GLU A 328 -14.89 -42.07 -11.16
C GLU A 328 -15.22 -42.60 -12.55
N SER A 329 -14.19 -43.06 -13.24
CA SER A 329 -14.32 -43.84 -14.46
C SER A 329 -14.87 -45.23 -14.15
N ASN A 330 -15.86 -45.67 -14.93
CA ASN A 330 -16.14 -47.10 -15.09
C ASN A 330 -16.29 -47.41 -16.60
N PRO A 331 -15.63 -48.47 -17.12
CA PRO A 331 -15.56 -48.73 -18.55
C PRO A 331 -16.65 -49.72 -19.00
N VAL A 332 -17.35 -49.41 -20.10
CA VAL A 332 -18.13 -50.42 -20.85
C VAL A 332 -17.92 -50.24 -22.36
N THR A 333 -17.45 -51.34 -22.93
CA THR A 333 -17.24 -51.73 -24.33
C THR A 333 -18.20 -51.21 -25.40
N THR A 334 -17.58 -50.66 -26.45
CA THR A 334 -17.79 -51.00 -27.89
C THR A 334 -19.01 -51.85 -28.29
N GLU A 335 -19.95 -51.25 -29.04
CA GLU A 335 -20.46 -51.62 -30.39
C GLU A 335 -21.03 -50.29 -31.00
N GLY A 336 -21.05 -49.98 -32.29
CA GLY A 336 -20.60 -50.73 -33.46
C GLY A 336 -21.51 -50.57 -34.68
N GLU A 337 -21.86 -49.37 -35.17
CA GLU A 337 -22.51 -49.21 -36.49
C GLU A 337 -22.50 -47.79 -37.09
N THR A 338 -22.09 -47.68 -38.36
CA THR A 338 -22.50 -46.66 -39.38
C THR A 338 -22.59 -47.42 -40.71
N PRO A 339 -23.51 -47.10 -41.66
CA PRO A 339 -23.17 -46.06 -42.66
C PRO A 339 -24.33 -45.29 -43.39
N ALA A 340 -24.07 -44.01 -43.69
CA ALA A 340 -24.30 -43.33 -44.99
C ALA A 340 -25.77 -42.94 -45.43
N PRO A 341 -26.03 -42.36 -46.65
CA PRO A 341 -26.38 -40.91 -46.73
C PRO A 341 -27.50 -40.49 -47.75
N SER A 342 -27.95 -39.22 -47.71
CA SER A 342 -28.68 -38.50 -48.80
C SER A 342 -28.80 -36.99 -48.46
N GLU A 343 -28.23 -36.05 -49.22
CA GLU A 343 -28.70 -35.41 -50.48
C GLU A 343 -29.76 -34.29 -50.35
N GLY A 344 -29.48 -33.14 -51.00
CA GLY A 344 -30.41 -32.01 -51.25
C GLY A 344 -30.68 -31.05 -50.08
N GLU A 345 -30.94 -29.74 -50.28
CA GLU A 345 -30.84 -28.86 -51.46
C GLU A 345 -30.86 -27.39 -50.95
N THR A 346 -30.24 -26.44 -51.66
CA THR A 346 -30.28 -24.99 -51.29
C THR A 346 -31.45 -24.28 -52.02
N PRO A 347 -31.92 -23.08 -51.59
CA PRO A 347 -31.27 -21.86 -52.09
C PRO A 347 -31.33 -20.57 -51.21
N ALA A 348 -30.30 -19.73 -51.42
CA ALA A 348 -30.31 -18.26 -51.57
C ALA A 348 -31.00 -17.30 -50.56
N ALA A 349 -30.18 -16.48 -49.90
CA ALA A 349 -30.23 -15.00 -49.84
C ALA A 349 -28.90 -14.52 -49.19
N GLU A 350 -27.89 -14.06 -49.92
CA GLU A 350 -27.78 -12.73 -50.56
C GLU A 350 -27.83 -11.54 -49.58
N THR A 351 -26.66 -11.14 -49.08
CA THR A 351 -26.23 -9.73 -49.06
C THR A 351 -24.72 -9.64 -48.81
N ALA A 352 -24.04 -8.79 -49.57
CA ALA A 352 -22.58 -8.63 -49.59
C ALA A 352 -22.15 -7.31 -48.88
N PRO A 353 -20.85 -7.12 -48.56
CA PRO A 353 -20.40 -6.17 -47.56
C PRO A 353 -19.96 -4.80 -48.12
N ALA A 354 -19.64 -3.87 -47.21
CA ALA A 354 -18.82 -2.69 -47.49
C ALA A 354 -17.81 -2.48 -46.34
N VAL A 355 -16.62 -1.98 -46.69
CA VAL A 355 -15.43 -1.78 -45.84
C VAL A 355 -15.00 -0.31 -45.97
N GLU A 356 -13.94 0.08 -45.24
CA GLU A 356 -13.23 1.38 -45.22
C GLU A 356 -13.84 2.37 -44.21
N GLU A 357 -13.21 2.73 -43.07
CA GLU A 357 -11.83 3.15 -42.72
C GLU A 357 -11.68 4.69 -42.65
N GLU A 358 -10.70 5.14 -41.87
CA GLU A 358 -10.18 6.51 -41.71
C GLU A 358 -10.82 7.42 -40.63
N THR A 359 -10.16 7.47 -39.46
CA THR A 359 -10.15 8.66 -38.59
C THR A 359 -8.72 8.91 -38.07
N ALA A 360 -8.02 9.87 -38.68
CA ALA A 360 -6.71 10.36 -38.21
C ALA A 360 -6.85 11.73 -37.49
N ALA A 361 -5.85 12.07 -36.68
CA ALA A 361 -5.97 13.08 -35.63
C ALA A 361 -5.76 14.55 -36.07
N THR A 362 -6.31 15.45 -35.26
CA THR A 362 -6.10 16.91 -35.27
C THR A 362 -4.66 17.32 -34.96
N PRO A 363 -4.24 18.50 -35.41
CA PRO A 363 -3.73 19.50 -34.45
C PRO A 363 -4.37 20.89 -34.64
N ALA A 364 -4.24 21.74 -33.62
CA ALA A 364 -4.83 23.08 -33.59
C ALA A 364 -3.77 24.16 -33.32
N GLU A 365 -3.58 25.05 -34.30
CA GLU A 365 -2.97 26.39 -34.23
C GLU A 365 -3.64 27.22 -35.36
N GLY A 366 -3.80 28.54 -35.30
CA GLY A 366 -3.34 29.47 -34.27
C GLY A 366 -3.20 30.91 -34.78
N GLU A 367 -4.24 31.46 -35.42
CA GLU A 367 -4.51 32.91 -35.61
C GLU A 367 -3.50 33.79 -36.40
N ALA A 368 -4.04 34.64 -37.27
CA ALA A 368 -3.37 35.76 -37.98
C ALA A 368 -4.29 37.00 -37.84
N PRO A 369 -3.96 38.26 -38.28
CA PRO A 369 -2.89 38.71 -39.20
C PRO A 369 -2.32 40.11 -38.76
N PRO A 370 -2.13 41.15 -39.62
CA PRO A 370 -1.31 41.33 -40.84
C PRO A 370 -0.26 42.47 -40.74
N ALA A 371 0.72 42.54 -41.67
CA ALA A 371 1.32 43.82 -42.11
C ALA A 371 2.10 43.75 -43.45
N ASP A 372 1.50 44.35 -44.47
CA ASP A 372 2.08 45.25 -45.48
C ASP A 372 3.27 44.94 -46.44
N THR A 373 3.07 45.47 -47.66
CA THR A 373 4.03 45.84 -48.73
C THR A 373 4.70 44.80 -49.65
N VAL A 374 4.54 45.08 -50.95
CA VAL A 374 5.04 44.45 -52.18
C VAL A 374 5.20 45.61 -53.19
N PRO A 375 6.03 45.57 -54.26
CA PRO A 375 7.36 44.97 -54.48
C PRO A 375 8.41 46.04 -54.91
N ALA A 376 9.68 45.65 -55.12
CA ALA A 376 10.50 46.26 -56.19
C ALA A 376 11.73 45.41 -56.59
N ASP A 377 11.96 45.37 -57.91
CA ASP A 377 13.19 45.10 -58.65
C ASP A 377 13.81 43.69 -58.75
N ALA A 378 14.51 43.49 -59.88
CA ALA A 378 15.11 42.25 -60.39
C ALA A 378 16.52 42.58 -60.98
N PRO A 379 17.20 41.76 -61.83
CA PRO A 379 17.10 40.34 -62.16
C PRO A 379 18.51 39.64 -61.95
N PRO A 380 19.14 38.81 -62.84
CA PRO A 380 19.73 37.54 -62.35
C PRO A 380 21.23 37.26 -62.69
N ALA A 381 21.82 36.30 -61.96
CA ALA A 381 22.97 35.45 -62.30
C ALA A 381 23.09 34.38 -61.17
N GLU A 382 23.51 33.12 -61.38
CA GLU A 382 24.05 32.41 -62.55
C GLU A 382 23.52 30.96 -62.55
#